data_AF-A0A3N9RK28-F1
#
_entry.id   AF-A0A3N9RK28-F1
#
_cell.length_a   1.000
_cell.length_b   1.000
_cell.length_c   1.000
_cell.angle_alpha   90.00
_cell.angle_beta   90.00
_cell.angle_gamma   90.00
#
_symmetry.space_group_name_H-M   'P 1'
#
loop_
_entity.id
_entity.type
_entity.pdbx_description
1 polymer ?
#
loop_
_entity_poly.entity_id
_entity_poly.type
_entity_poly.pdbx_seq_one_letter_code
_entity_poly.pdbx_strand_id
1 'polypeptide(L)'
;MSSVALWTSGKTVALTGQQRHRHKGAIATDFTAPALAPAISFNATALSAAIARTATLRAAPPELLAHIGDSARSEAQILLADGPTFALSPLFAHMADSERTHFASRIGAGITDLYMNALGYSWRDNAVCLASALDPHADFLYFGGNALGHGVVLAEARGSFAQNVTDAAMARAAAAKYLRQVRPYIGASSLHGQVIHGYAVAFGAQPTSQGAFLRLSQTSRAKPKGNASPPPVASSAQVPATIALATHRSNFILMDALPVARWIDWVTGAGDIPDDGEPILFVRFKYDGRAFLASIDALAPYRSPLLWHDEFFDHPFWRWHWETRRFRASPFLPFIMEETAAFAFLQALTGLIRIGPRERPPVELLELPVGDVAGFNEGSGEIGFRTAREPYDYALFRDGLALISDLPRRGPADILRWHPREGLDGAAP
;
A
#
# COMPACT_ATOMS: atom_id res chain seq x y z
N MET A 1 4.66 -33.78 -13.76
CA MET A 1 4.49 -32.32 -13.83
C MET A 1 5.45 -31.69 -12.85
N SER A 2 6.41 -30.87 -13.29
CA SER A 2 7.32 -30.17 -12.39
C SER A 2 6.52 -29.09 -11.65
N SER A 3 6.54 -29.09 -10.32
CA SER A 3 5.95 -28.01 -9.54
C SER A 3 6.72 -26.71 -9.79
N VAL A 4 6.02 -25.61 -10.05
CA VAL A 4 6.63 -24.28 -10.12
C VAL A 4 7.17 -23.92 -8.74
N ALA A 5 8.46 -23.59 -8.64
CA ALA A 5 9.06 -23.14 -7.39
C ALA A 5 8.55 -21.73 -7.07
N LEU A 6 7.83 -21.57 -5.95
CA LEU A 6 7.33 -20.29 -5.48
C LEU A 6 8.39 -19.57 -4.62
N TRP A 7 8.49 -18.25 -4.74
CA TRP A 7 9.35 -17.43 -3.89
C TRP A 7 8.77 -17.34 -2.46
N THR A 8 9.59 -17.67 -1.45
CA THR A 8 9.18 -17.67 -0.02
C THR A 8 10.16 -16.93 0.90
N SER A 9 11.44 -16.84 0.51
CA SER A 9 12.49 -16.20 1.31
C SER A 9 12.35 -14.67 1.41
N GLY A 10 12.90 -14.10 2.48
CA GLY A 10 13.08 -12.65 2.57
C GLY A 10 14.19 -12.15 1.64
N LYS A 11 13.99 -10.99 1.02
CA LYS A 11 14.98 -10.33 0.16
C LYS A 11 15.40 -8.99 0.76
N THR A 12 16.66 -8.63 0.59
CA THR A 12 17.20 -7.31 0.95
C THR A 12 17.82 -6.66 -0.28
N VAL A 13 17.52 -5.38 -0.51
CA VAL A 13 18.10 -4.58 -1.59
C VAL A 13 18.68 -3.30 -1.00
N ALA A 14 19.99 -3.13 -1.16
CA ALA A 14 20.68 -1.93 -0.73
C ALA A 14 20.39 -0.73 -1.64
N LEU A 15 20.30 0.46 -1.06
CA LEU A 15 20.34 1.71 -1.80
C LEU A 15 21.74 1.90 -2.38
N THR A 16 21.90 1.72 -3.69
CA THR A 16 23.19 1.82 -4.37
C THR A 16 23.65 3.26 -4.58
N GLY A 17 22.74 4.23 -4.40
CA GLY A 17 23.09 5.60 -4.06
C GLY A 17 22.00 6.61 -4.40
N GLN A 18 22.32 7.89 -4.17
CA GLN A 18 21.36 8.98 -4.28
C GLN A 18 21.92 10.16 -5.09
N GLN A 19 21.02 10.92 -5.70
CA GLN A 19 21.29 12.23 -6.29
C GLN A 19 20.33 13.28 -5.70
N ARG A 20 20.83 14.49 -5.47
CA ARG A 20 20.05 15.61 -4.93
C ARG A 20 19.98 16.74 -5.94
N HIS A 21 18.79 17.30 -6.10
CA HIS A 21 18.51 18.34 -7.09
C HIS A 21 17.98 19.60 -6.41
N ARG A 22 18.67 20.73 -6.58
CA ARG A 22 18.20 21.99 -6.01
C ARG A 22 16.91 22.45 -6.68
N HIS A 23 15.93 22.83 -5.88
CA HIS A 23 14.73 23.51 -6.33
C HIS A 23 14.86 25.03 -6.09
N LYS A 24 14.21 25.84 -6.94
CA LYS A 24 14.21 27.31 -6.83
C LYS A 24 12.93 27.73 -6.11
N GLY A 25 13.05 28.52 -5.05
CA GLY A 25 11.90 28.99 -4.26
C GLY A 25 11.83 28.34 -2.88
N ALA A 26 11.32 29.10 -1.91
CA ALA A 26 11.09 28.61 -0.55
C ALA A 26 9.67 28.01 -0.47
N ILE A 27 9.59 26.73 -0.09
CA ILE A 27 8.34 26.00 0.13
C ILE A 27 8.50 25.27 1.46
N ALA A 28 7.54 25.35 2.39
CA ALA A 28 7.59 24.70 3.71
C ALA A 28 9.00 24.77 4.37
N THR A 29 9.45 25.96 4.78
CA THR A 29 10.84 26.22 5.19
C THR A 29 11.32 25.35 6.35
N ASP A 30 10.40 24.91 7.20
CA ASP A 30 10.70 24.14 8.41
C ASP A 30 10.67 22.62 8.16
N PHE A 31 10.23 22.19 6.97
CA PHE A 31 10.24 20.78 6.59
C PHE A 31 11.66 20.24 6.43
N THR A 32 11.94 19.13 7.12
CA THR A 32 13.17 18.36 6.97
C THR A 32 12.84 16.97 6.44
N ALA A 33 13.36 16.62 5.26
CA ALA A 33 13.21 15.28 4.70
C ALA A 33 13.83 14.21 5.63
N PRO A 34 13.21 13.02 5.76
CA PRO A 34 13.73 11.95 6.60
C PRO A 34 15.09 11.45 6.10
N ALA A 35 15.84 10.81 6.99
CA ALA A 35 17.04 10.08 6.60
C ALA A 35 16.64 8.95 5.63
N LEU A 36 17.43 8.78 4.56
CA LEU A 36 17.16 7.72 3.59
C LEU A 36 17.40 6.35 4.21
N ALA A 37 16.52 5.39 3.92
CA ALA A 37 16.74 4.00 4.24
C ALA A 37 17.95 3.47 3.43
N PRO A 38 18.98 2.90 4.09
CA PRO A 38 20.18 2.40 3.40
C PRO A 38 19.92 1.11 2.62
N ALA A 39 18.84 0.40 2.96
CA ALA A 39 18.34 -0.76 2.26
C ALA A 39 16.83 -0.89 2.51
N ILE A 40 16.15 -1.68 1.69
CA ILE A 40 14.81 -2.18 1.95
C ILE A 40 14.84 -3.69 2.03
N SER A 41 14.00 -4.23 2.90
CA SER A 41 13.87 -5.65 3.11
C SER A 41 12.41 -6.05 3.05
N PHE A 42 12.10 -7.11 2.32
CA PHE A 42 10.72 -7.50 2.03
C PHE A 42 10.63 -9.00 1.72
N ASN A 43 9.48 -9.60 1.97
CA ASN A 43 9.14 -10.96 1.53
C ASN A 43 8.15 -10.88 0.34
N ALA A 44 7.68 -12.03 -0.12
CA ALA A 44 6.68 -12.12 -1.17
C ALA A 44 5.38 -11.37 -0.80
N THR A 45 4.98 -11.42 0.47
CA THR A 45 3.75 -10.82 0.99
C THR A 45 3.81 -9.31 0.97
N ALA A 46 4.85 -8.71 1.55
CA ALA A 46 5.06 -7.27 1.57
C ALA A 46 5.15 -6.69 0.15
N LEU A 47 5.89 -7.33 -0.75
CA LEU A 47 5.99 -6.85 -2.13
C LEU A 47 4.66 -6.99 -2.88
N SER A 48 3.97 -8.11 -2.74
CA SER A 48 2.65 -8.30 -3.37
C SER A 48 1.65 -7.26 -2.88
N ALA A 49 1.62 -7.00 -1.58
CA ALA A 49 0.77 -5.99 -0.98
C ALA A 49 1.08 -4.59 -1.53
N ALA A 50 2.36 -4.22 -1.60
CA ALA A 50 2.79 -2.92 -2.13
C ALA A 50 2.43 -2.73 -3.62
N ILE A 51 2.53 -3.78 -4.44
CA ILE A 51 2.12 -3.71 -5.84
C ILE A 51 0.59 -3.52 -5.94
N ALA A 52 -0.19 -4.28 -5.17
CA ALA A 52 -1.65 -4.17 -5.19
C ALA A 52 -2.12 -2.78 -4.67
N ARG A 53 -1.47 -2.28 -3.61
CA ARG A 53 -1.69 -0.94 -3.03
C ARG A 53 -1.43 0.19 -4.00
N THR A 54 -0.49 0.04 -4.93
CA THR A 54 -0.18 1.06 -5.94
C THR A 54 -1.05 0.92 -7.20
N ALA A 55 -1.41 -0.31 -7.57
CA ALA A 55 -2.26 -0.57 -8.74
C ALA A 55 -3.72 -0.08 -8.54
N THR A 56 -4.19 0.02 -7.29
CA THR A 56 -5.58 0.35 -6.94
C THR A 56 -5.82 1.84 -6.65
N LEU A 57 -4.83 2.71 -6.81
CA LEU A 57 -4.95 4.16 -6.51
C LEU A 57 -5.65 4.96 -7.62
N ARG A 58 -6.05 4.32 -8.72
CA ARG A 58 -6.73 5.04 -9.81
C ARG A 58 -8.19 5.33 -9.44
N ALA A 59 -8.69 6.46 -9.93
CA ALA A 59 -10.13 6.74 -10.00
C ALA A 59 -10.76 5.86 -11.10
N ALA A 60 -11.03 4.60 -10.76
CA ALA A 60 -11.68 3.61 -11.62
C ALA A 60 -12.71 2.80 -10.79
N PRO A 61 -13.63 2.07 -11.44
CA PRO A 61 -14.62 1.25 -10.76
C PRO A 61 -13.95 0.28 -9.76
N PRO A 62 -14.45 0.20 -8.50
CA PRO A 62 -13.92 -0.68 -7.46
C PRO A 62 -13.71 -2.13 -7.91
N GLU A 63 -14.65 -2.68 -8.67
CA GLU A 63 -14.66 -4.06 -9.15
C GLU A 63 -13.48 -4.35 -10.08
N LEU A 64 -13.19 -3.42 -11.01
CA LEU A 64 -12.04 -3.53 -11.91
C LEU A 64 -10.72 -3.51 -11.13
N LEU A 65 -10.63 -2.64 -10.14
CA LEU A 65 -9.42 -2.47 -9.34
C LEU A 65 -9.14 -3.67 -8.44
N ALA A 66 -10.18 -4.30 -7.88
CA ALA A 66 -10.05 -5.54 -7.12
C ALA A 66 -9.39 -6.64 -7.98
N HIS A 67 -9.90 -6.88 -9.19
CA HIS A 67 -9.32 -7.84 -10.12
C HIS A 67 -7.86 -7.54 -10.51
N ILE A 68 -7.52 -6.26 -10.68
CA ILE A 68 -6.13 -5.85 -10.98
C ILE A 68 -5.20 -6.15 -9.79
N GLY A 69 -5.67 -5.91 -8.56
CA GLY A 69 -4.93 -6.21 -7.33
C GLY A 69 -4.58 -7.69 -7.20
N ASP A 70 -5.56 -8.57 -7.45
CA ASP A 70 -5.37 -10.03 -7.36
C ASP A 70 -4.37 -10.57 -8.38
N SER A 71 -4.45 -10.09 -9.63
CA SER A 71 -3.53 -10.47 -10.71
C SER A 71 -2.07 -10.13 -10.36
N ALA A 72 -1.84 -8.95 -9.80
CA ALA A 72 -0.50 -8.45 -9.55
C ALA A 72 0.28 -9.29 -8.51
N ARG A 73 -0.42 -9.89 -7.56
CA ARG A 73 0.15 -10.78 -6.55
C ARG A 73 0.65 -12.10 -7.12
N SER A 74 -0.18 -12.76 -7.94
CA SER A 74 0.14 -14.08 -8.49
C SER A 74 1.41 -14.04 -9.34
N GLU A 75 1.56 -12.99 -10.15
CA GLU A 75 2.73 -12.78 -11.00
C GLU A 75 4.03 -12.66 -10.19
N ALA A 76 4.04 -11.87 -9.11
CA ALA A 76 5.25 -11.63 -8.32
C ALA A 76 5.81 -12.90 -7.66
N GLN A 77 4.94 -13.83 -7.23
CA GLN A 77 5.37 -15.08 -6.58
C GLN A 77 6.02 -16.08 -7.54
N ILE A 78 5.65 -16.04 -8.82
CA ILE A 78 6.10 -17.00 -9.85
C ILE A 78 7.29 -16.45 -10.64
N LEU A 79 7.32 -15.14 -10.87
CA LEU A 79 8.31 -14.49 -11.74
C LEU A 79 9.57 -14.03 -11.00
N LEU A 80 9.60 -14.16 -9.67
CA LEU A 80 10.79 -13.92 -8.85
C LEU A 80 11.40 -15.25 -8.39
N ALA A 81 12.71 -15.36 -8.47
CA ALA A 81 13.42 -16.53 -7.99
C ALA A 81 13.49 -16.52 -6.45
N ASP A 82 13.42 -17.69 -5.84
CA ASP A 82 13.67 -17.83 -4.41
C ASP A 82 15.14 -17.59 -4.06
N GLY A 83 15.41 -17.18 -2.82
CA GLY A 83 16.73 -16.84 -2.29
C GLY A 83 16.79 -15.43 -1.68
N PRO A 84 17.81 -15.17 -0.84
CA PRO A 84 17.94 -13.91 -0.09
C PRO A 84 18.27 -12.70 -0.97
N THR A 85 18.78 -12.94 -2.17
CA THR A 85 19.12 -11.91 -3.15
C THR A 85 17.97 -11.76 -4.15
N PHE A 86 17.70 -10.54 -4.59
CA PHE A 86 16.74 -10.32 -5.68
C PHE A 86 17.23 -10.96 -6.98
N ALA A 87 16.38 -11.75 -7.63
CA ALA A 87 16.63 -12.36 -8.92
C ALA A 87 15.29 -12.70 -9.58
N LEU A 88 15.25 -12.69 -10.92
CA LEU A 88 14.08 -13.11 -11.69
C LEU A 88 14.09 -14.64 -11.82
N SER A 89 12.90 -15.25 -11.87
CA SER A 89 12.80 -16.68 -12.14
C SER A 89 13.10 -16.95 -13.62
N PRO A 90 13.55 -18.17 -13.98
CA PRO A 90 13.76 -18.54 -15.38
C PRO A 90 12.51 -18.37 -16.26
N LEU A 91 11.32 -18.41 -15.65
CA LEU A 91 10.04 -18.23 -16.35
C LEU A 91 9.88 -16.83 -16.95
N PHE A 92 10.55 -15.82 -16.39
CA PHE A 92 10.51 -14.46 -16.90
C PHE A 92 10.99 -14.37 -18.37
N ALA A 93 11.92 -15.25 -18.78
CA ALA A 93 12.43 -15.26 -20.16
C ALA A 93 11.35 -15.68 -21.19
N HIS A 94 10.30 -16.39 -20.77
CA HIS A 94 9.22 -16.85 -21.64
C HIS A 94 8.11 -15.80 -21.84
N MET A 95 8.15 -14.68 -21.12
CA MET A 95 7.19 -13.60 -21.28
C MET A 95 7.46 -12.77 -22.54
N ALA A 96 6.40 -12.26 -23.15
CA ALA A 96 6.51 -11.27 -24.22
C ALA A 96 7.14 -9.95 -23.71
N ASP A 97 7.74 -9.16 -24.59
CA ASP A 97 8.43 -7.92 -24.21
C ASP A 97 7.53 -6.88 -23.53
N SER A 98 6.27 -6.78 -23.99
CA SER A 98 5.25 -5.93 -23.35
C SER A 98 5.01 -6.36 -21.91
N GLU A 99 4.82 -7.65 -21.68
CA GLU A 99 4.55 -8.23 -20.36
C GLU A 99 5.75 -8.09 -19.43
N ARG A 100 6.97 -8.29 -19.95
CA ARG A 100 8.21 -8.04 -19.18
C ARG A 100 8.32 -6.60 -18.72
N THR A 101 7.98 -5.65 -19.61
CA THR A 101 8.02 -4.22 -19.32
C THR A 101 6.96 -3.83 -18.31
N HIS A 102 5.76 -4.38 -18.46
CA HIS A 102 4.64 -4.18 -17.53
C HIS A 102 4.95 -4.72 -16.14
N PHE A 103 5.43 -5.97 -16.06
CA PHE A 103 5.85 -6.58 -14.79
C PHE A 103 6.97 -5.79 -14.11
N ALA A 104 8.00 -5.38 -14.86
CA ALA A 104 9.06 -4.53 -14.32
C ALA A 104 8.50 -3.23 -13.74
N SER A 105 7.55 -2.59 -14.43
CA SER A 105 6.92 -1.35 -13.98
C SER A 105 6.11 -1.56 -12.69
N ARG A 106 5.33 -2.64 -12.60
CA ARG A 106 4.60 -3.03 -11.37
C ARG A 106 5.54 -3.24 -10.18
N ILE A 107 6.64 -3.98 -10.38
CA ILE A 107 7.65 -4.18 -9.33
C ILE A 107 8.28 -2.84 -8.93
N GLY A 108 8.60 -1.99 -9.89
CA GLY A 108 9.12 -0.64 -9.62
C GLY A 108 8.18 0.21 -8.75
N ALA A 109 6.87 0.16 -9.03
CA ALA A 109 5.84 0.83 -8.22
C ALA A 109 5.76 0.24 -6.81
N GLY A 110 5.72 -1.09 -6.67
CA GLY A 110 5.70 -1.75 -5.36
C GLY A 110 6.96 -1.46 -4.53
N ILE A 111 8.15 -1.50 -5.13
CA ILE A 111 9.42 -1.14 -4.48
C ILE A 111 9.43 0.32 -4.05
N THR A 112 8.85 1.22 -4.85
CA THR A 112 8.69 2.62 -4.49
C THR A 112 7.80 2.76 -3.27
N ASP A 113 6.66 2.08 -3.22
CA ASP A 113 5.76 2.11 -2.05
C ASP A 113 6.44 1.55 -0.79
N LEU A 114 7.15 0.42 -0.89
CA LEU A 114 7.94 -0.13 0.21
C LEU A 114 9.00 0.87 0.71
N TYR A 115 9.70 1.54 -0.21
CA TYR A 115 10.71 2.54 0.14
C TYR A 115 10.08 3.77 0.82
N MET A 116 8.96 4.27 0.30
CA MET A 116 8.24 5.40 0.89
C MET A 116 7.69 5.08 2.28
N ASN A 117 7.21 3.85 2.50
CA ASN A 117 6.86 3.34 3.83
C ASN A 117 8.10 3.27 4.74
N ALA A 118 9.26 2.82 4.24
CA ALA A 118 10.49 2.82 5.03
C ALA A 118 10.94 4.24 5.46
N LEU A 119 10.56 5.27 4.70
CA LEU A 119 10.78 6.68 5.05
C LEU A 119 9.72 7.25 6.02
N GLY A 120 8.69 6.48 6.36
CA GLY A 120 7.63 6.88 7.30
C GLY A 120 6.39 7.52 6.64
N TYR A 121 6.31 7.57 5.32
CA TYR A 121 5.10 8.04 4.64
C TYR A 121 4.05 6.93 4.59
N SER A 122 2.84 7.22 5.03
CA SER A 122 1.80 6.21 5.34
C SER A 122 0.58 6.31 4.44
N TRP A 123 0.21 7.55 4.10
CA TRP A 123 -0.98 7.87 3.32
C TRP A 123 -0.59 8.13 1.87
N ARG A 124 -1.41 7.70 0.92
CA ARG A 124 -1.08 7.72 -0.50
C ARG A 124 -2.27 8.03 -1.39
N ASP A 125 -1.99 8.66 -2.53
CA ASP A 125 -2.91 8.77 -3.65
C ASP A 125 -2.13 8.75 -4.98
N ASN A 126 -2.84 8.62 -6.09
CA ASN A 126 -2.30 8.81 -7.42
C ASN A 126 -2.05 10.31 -7.70
N ALA A 127 -0.89 10.63 -8.27
CA ALA A 127 -0.51 12.02 -8.56
C ALA A 127 -1.19 12.61 -9.81
N VAL A 128 -2.10 11.89 -10.48
CA VAL A 128 -2.94 12.40 -11.58
C VAL A 128 -3.67 13.69 -11.20
N CYS A 129 -3.97 13.92 -9.91
CA CYS A 129 -4.62 15.16 -9.47
C CYS A 129 -3.75 16.43 -9.63
N LEU A 130 -2.45 16.31 -9.94
CA LEU A 130 -1.52 17.43 -10.11
C LEU A 130 -1.52 18.05 -11.52
N ALA A 131 -2.09 17.38 -12.51
CA ALA A 131 -2.12 17.87 -13.88
C ALA A 131 -3.50 17.66 -14.50
N SER A 132 -4.12 18.74 -14.96
CA SER A 132 -5.38 18.68 -15.71
C SER A 132 -5.21 18.22 -17.16
N ALA A 133 -3.98 17.93 -17.60
CA ALA A 133 -3.63 17.55 -18.98
C ALA A 133 -2.44 16.57 -19.02
N LEU A 134 -2.22 15.99 -20.21
CA LEU A 134 -1.24 14.97 -20.64
C LEU A 134 0.26 15.25 -20.35
N ASP A 135 0.58 16.19 -19.46
CA ASP A 135 1.95 16.45 -19.07
C ASP A 135 2.49 15.29 -18.23
N PRO A 136 3.75 14.88 -18.46
CA PRO A 136 4.36 13.83 -17.68
C PRO A 136 4.44 14.27 -16.21
N HIS A 137 3.62 13.68 -15.37
CA HIS A 137 3.62 13.84 -13.92
C HIS A 137 4.23 12.62 -13.25
N ALA A 138 4.50 12.74 -11.95
CA ALA A 138 4.94 11.59 -11.16
C ALA A 138 3.79 10.60 -10.94
N ASP A 139 4.08 9.41 -10.43
CA ASP A 139 3.05 8.38 -10.21
C ASP A 139 2.19 8.61 -8.95
N PHE A 140 2.80 9.02 -7.83
CA PHE A 140 2.16 8.95 -6.51
C PHE A 140 2.38 10.20 -5.65
N LEU A 141 1.39 10.50 -4.83
CA LEU A 141 1.47 11.44 -3.71
C LEU A 141 1.49 10.68 -2.39
N TYR A 142 2.25 11.21 -1.43
CA TYR A 142 2.45 10.64 -0.11
C TYR A 142 2.29 11.69 0.98
N PHE A 143 1.72 11.29 2.12
CA PHE A 143 1.61 12.10 3.34
C PHE A 143 1.95 11.26 4.58
N GLY A 144 2.21 11.94 5.70
CA GLY A 144 2.63 11.32 6.97
C GLY A 144 4.12 11.51 7.27
N GLY A 145 4.56 10.95 8.40
CA GLY A 145 5.93 11.11 8.87
C GLY A 145 6.38 12.57 8.91
N ASN A 146 7.54 12.87 8.33
CA ASN A 146 8.09 14.23 8.30
C ASN A 146 7.25 15.23 7.48
N ALA A 147 6.26 14.79 6.69
CA ALA A 147 5.39 15.70 5.92
C ALA A 147 4.18 16.22 6.72
N LEU A 148 3.93 15.69 7.92
CA LEU A 148 2.85 16.14 8.82
C LEU A 148 2.94 17.66 9.05
N GLY A 149 1.82 18.35 8.82
CA GLY A 149 1.73 19.82 8.99
C GLY A 149 2.43 20.66 7.92
N HIS A 150 3.05 20.05 6.90
CA HIS A 150 3.80 20.78 5.87
C HIS A 150 3.18 20.71 4.48
N GLY A 151 2.62 19.56 4.09
CA GLY A 151 2.08 19.32 2.75
C GLY A 151 2.32 17.88 2.31
N VAL A 152 2.39 17.63 1.00
CA VAL A 152 2.53 16.28 0.42
C VAL A 152 3.86 16.08 -0.30
N VAL A 153 4.27 14.83 -0.41
CA VAL A 153 5.50 14.40 -1.06
C VAL A 153 5.16 13.68 -2.35
N LEU A 154 5.85 14.03 -3.43
CA LEU A 154 5.68 13.43 -4.74
C LEU A 154 6.66 12.26 -4.96
N ALA A 155 6.22 11.16 -5.56
CA ALA A 155 7.08 10.02 -5.87
C ALA A 155 6.84 9.50 -7.29
N GLU A 156 7.92 9.40 -8.06
CA GLU A 156 7.96 8.75 -9.37
C GLU A 156 8.62 7.38 -9.26
N ALA A 157 7.98 6.35 -9.80
CA ALA A 157 8.48 5.00 -9.80
C ALA A 157 9.07 4.63 -11.16
N ARG A 158 10.20 3.92 -11.14
CA ARG A 158 10.80 3.36 -12.35
C ARG A 158 11.28 1.94 -12.10
N GLY A 159 10.69 0.96 -12.77
CA GLY A 159 11.17 -0.42 -12.79
C GLY A 159 11.78 -0.82 -14.13
N SER A 160 12.86 -1.61 -14.13
CA SER A 160 13.51 -2.06 -15.37
C SER A 160 14.20 -3.42 -15.22
N PHE A 161 13.82 -4.39 -16.07
CA PHE A 161 14.44 -5.72 -16.15
C PHE A 161 15.08 -6.02 -17.51
N ALA A 162 15.63 -5.00 -18.17
CA ALA A 162 16.34 -5.19 -19.42
C ALA A 162 17.74 -5.81 -19.21
N GLN A 163 18.24 -6.53 -20.22
CA GLN A 163 19.55 -7.19 -20.17
C GLN A 163 20.72 -6.23 -19.89
N ASN A 164 20.61 -4.99 -20.36
CA ASN A 164 21.64 -3.95 -20.21
C ASN A 164 21.44 -3.06 -18.98
N VAL A 165 20.57 -3.43 -18.04
CA VAL A 165 20.40 -2.69 -16.79
C VAL A 165 21.70 -2.71 -16.00
N THR A 166 22.17 -1.53 -15.62
CA THR A 166 23.34 -1.31 -14.77
C THR A 166 23.00 -0.27 -13.71
N ASP A 167 23.79 -0.23 -12.64
CA ASP A 167 23.65 0.79 -11.61
C ASP A 167 23.69 2.23 -12.17
N ALA A 168 24.61 2.49 -13.11
CA ALA A 168 24.71 3.79 -13.78
C ALA A 168 23.51 4.10 -14.68
N ALA A 169 22.92 3.09 -15.32
CA ALA A 169 21.67 3.26 -16.08
C ALA A 169 20.50 3.61 -15.15
N MET A 170 20.40 2.97 -13.98
CA MET A 170 19.36 3.29 -12.98
C MET A 170 19.56 4.66 -12.34
N ALA A 171 20.81 5.09 -12.11
CA ALA A 171 21.09 6.45 -11.65
C ALA A 171 20.62 7.50 -12.66
N ARG A 172 20.95 7.31 -13.95
CA ARG A 172 20.49 8.19 -15.03
C ARG A 172 18.98 8.19 -15.17
N ALA A 173 18.33 7.03 -15.05
CA ALA A 173 16.89 6.91 -15.12
C ALA A 173 16.21 7.68 -13.97
N ALA A 174 16.66 7.50 -12.72
CA ALA A 174 16.14 8.22 -11.57
C ALA A 174 16.27 9.75 -11.76
N ALA A 175 17.44 10.22 -12.19
CA ALA A 175 17.69 11.65 -12.39
C ALA A 175 16.83 12.24 -13.52
N ALA A 176 16.72 11.54 -14.66
CA ALA A 176 15.90 11.99 -15.79
C ALA A 176 14.42 12.05 -15.41
N LYS A 177 13.92 11.01 -14.73
CA LYS A 177 12.56 10.93 -14.20
C LYS A 177 12.27 12.06 -13.20
N TYR A 178 13.16 12.30 -12.24
CA TYR A 178 13.03 13.40 -11.30
C TYR A 178 12.92 14.75 -12.03
N LEU A 179 13.84 15.03 -12.96
CA LEU A 179 13.86 16.31 -13.67
C LEU A 179 12.61 16.55 -14.52
N ARG A 180 12.04 15.50 -15.11
CA ARG A 180 10.90 15.59 -16.02
C ARG A 180 9.55 15.55 -15.30
N GLN A 181 9.39 14.73 -14.28
CA GLN A 181 8.08 14.38 -13.70
C GLN A 181 7.91 14.82 -12.24
N VAL A 182 8.99 15.12 -11.53
CA VAL A 182 8.92 15.49 -10.11
C VAL A 182 9.22 16.97 -9.91
N ARG A 183 10.39 17.42 -10.39
CA ARG A 183 10.88 18.79 -10.21
C ARG A 183 9.88 19.87 -10.64
N PRO A 184 9.15 19.75 -11.77
CA PRO A 184 8.21 20.78 -12.21
C PRO A 184 7.05 21.01 -11.25
N TYR A 185 6.68 19.99 -10.47
CA TYR A 185 5.51 20.02 -9.59
C TYR A 185 5.85 20.33 -8.13
N ILE A 186 7.13 20.49 -7.78
CA ILE A 186 7.49 20.97 -6.44
C ILE A 186 6.94 22.40 -6.29
N GLY A 187 6.10 22.61 -5.28
CA GLY A 187 5.36 23.85 -5.02
C GLY A 187 3.96 23.89 -5.62
N ALA A 188 3.58 22.93 -6.46
CA ALA A 188 2.24 22.84 -7.00
C ALA A 188 1.22 22.48 -5.90
N SER A 189 -0.01 22.97 -6.04
CA SER A 189 -1.12 22.59 -5.17
C SER A 189 -1.78 21.31 -5.68
N SER A 190 -2.03 20.37 -4.79
CA SER A 190 -2.88 19.20 -5.01
C SER A 190 -4.16 19.30 -4.18
N LEU A 191 -5.09 18.37 -4.41
CA LEU A 191 -6.28 18.17 -3.55
C LEU A 191 -5.91 17.89 -2.07
N HIS A 192 -4.68 17.45 -1.79
CA HIS A 192 -4.22 17.03 -0.48
C HIS A 192 -3.30 18.05 0.20
N GLY A 193 -2.98 19.15 -0.48
CA GLY A 193 -2.02 20.16 -0.03
C GLY A 193 -0.91 20.43 -1.03
N GLN A 194 0.00 21.33 -0.67
CA GLN A 194 1.12 21.72 -1.53
C GLN A 194 2.19 20.62 -1.60
N VAL A 195 2.75 20.40 -2.78
CA VAL A 195 3.88 19.47 -2.97
C VAL A 195 5.16 20.11 -2.42
N ILE A 196 5.65 19.58 -1.30
CA ILE A 196 6.80 20.15 -0.59
C ILE A 196 8.13 19.46 -0.93
N HIS A 197 8.09 18.20 -1.31
CA HIS A 197 9.29 17.42 -1.58
C HIS A 197 8.98 16.37 -2.65
N GLY A 198 10.03 15.79 -3.22
CA GLY A 198 9.83 14.76 -4.23
C GLY A 198 10.98 13.79 -4.36
N TYR A 199 10.63 12.57 -4.74
CA TYR A 199 11.51 11.44 -4.98
C TYR A 199 11.27 10.86 -6.37
N ALA A 200 12.33 10.41 -7.04
CA ALA A 200 12.23 9.48 -8.15
C ALA A 200 13.05 8.24 -7.77
N VAL A 201 12.38 7.10 -7.70
CA VAL A 201 12.93 5.82 -7.25
C VAL A 201 13.07 4.91 -8.46
N ALA A 202 14.31 4.56 -8.81
CA ALA A 202 14.60 3.63 -9.89
C ALA A 202 15.10 2.30 -9.33
N PHE A 203 14.38 1.25 -9.67
CA PHE A 203 14.69 -0.14 -9.36
C PHE A 203 14.97 -0.92 -10.63
N GLY A 204 16.04 -1.71 -10.64
CA GLY A 204 16.30 -2.57 -11.78
C GLY A 204 17.14 -3.79 -11.45
N ALA A 205 16.96 -4.84 -12.23
CA ALA A 205 17.69 -6.09 -12.12
C ALA A 205 17.96 -6.64 -13.51
N GLN A 206 19.03 -7.42 -13.68
CA GLN A 206 19.27 -8.12 -14.94
C GLN A 206 18.57 -9.49 -14.90
N PRO A 207 17.91 -9.93 -15.99
CA PRO A 207 17.18 -11.20 -15.97
C PRO A 207 17.99 -12.44 -15.66
N THR A 208 19.27 -12.46 -16.02
CA THR A 208 20.16 -13.61 -15.89
C THR A 208 21.14 -13.51 -14.72
N SER A 209 21.08 -12.44 -13.93
CA SER A 209 22.00 -12.18 -12.83
C SER A 209 21.28 -12.09 -11.50
N GLN A 210 21.99 -12.41 -10.43
CA GLN A 210 21.53 -12.12 -9.07
C GLN A 210 21.88 -10.68 -8.69
N GLY A 211 20.99 -10.05 -7.94
CA GLY A 211 21.13 -8.68 -7.45
C GLY A 211 20.18 -7.72 -8.14
N ALA A 212 19.97 -6.58 -7.48
CA ALA A 212 19.22 -5.46 -7.99
C ALA A 212 19.90 -4.15 -7.64
N PHE A 213 19.58 -3.11 -8.39
CA PHE A 213 20.01 -1.74 -8.17
C PHE A 213 18.82 -0.92 -7.70
N LEU A 214 19.02 -0.16 -6.64
CA LEU A 214 18.04 0.80 -6.12
C LEU A 214 18.68 2.18 -6.06
N ARG A 215 18.22 3.08 -6.92
CA ARG A 215 18.73 4.44 -7.08
C ARG A 215 17.64 5.46 -6.79
N LEU A 216 18.02 6.55 -6.14
CA LEU A 216 17.08 7.58 -5.75
C LEU A 216 17.56 8.96 -6.22
N SER A 217 16.65 9.75 -6.78
CA SER A 217 16.86 11.18 -7.01
C SER A 217 15.83 11.98 -6.22
N GLN A 218 16.26 13.01 -5.51
CA GLN A 218 15.36 13.77 -4.64
C GLN A 218 15.59 15.27 -4.65
N THR A 219 14.60 16.01 -4.16
CA THR A 219 14.72 17.44 -3.92
C THR A 219 15.80 17.72 -2.87
N SER A 220 16.69 18.66 -3.17
CA SER A 220 17.69 19.18 -2.25
C SER A 220 17.13 20.43 -1.58
N ARG A 221 17.07 20.41 -0.25
CA ARG A 221 16.77 21.59 0.56
C ARG A 221 18.05 22.07 1.26
N ALA A 222 18.14 23.38 1.50
CA ALA A 222 19.18 23.92 2.35
C ALA A 222 18.96 23.38 3.78
N LYS A 223 20.04 23.01 4.48
CA LYS A 223 19.92 22.61 5.89
C LYS A 223 19.36 23.79 6.69
N PRO A 224 18.30 23.62 7.49
CA PRO A 224 17.94 24.64 8.46
C PRO A 224 19.11 24.86 9.42
N LYS A 225 19.39 26.12 9.76
CA LYS A 225 20.33 26.48 10.83
C LYS A 225 19.64 26.24 12.18
N GLY A 226 19.58 25.00 12.63
CA GLY A 226 19.00 24.65 13.93
C GLY A 226 19.07 23.16 14.20
N ASN A 227 19.14 22.79 15.48
CA ASN A 227 18.98 21.40 15.90
C ASN A 227 17.56 20.95 15.51
N ALA A 228 17.45 20.11 14.48
CA ALA A 228 16.18 19.53 14.08
C ALA A 228 15.67 18.63 15.21
N SER A 229 14.53 18.96 15.79
CA SER A 229 13.82 18.07 16.68
C SER A 229 13.44 16.79 15.91
N PRO A 230 13.53 15.61 16.53
CA PRO A 230 13.02 14.39 15.91
C PRO A 230 11.54 14.59 15.54
N PRO A 231 11.08 14.02 14.41
CA PRO A 231 9.67 14.09 14.04
C PRO A 231 8.82 13.50 15.18
N PRO A 232 7.67 14.10 15.52
CA PRO A 232 6.82 13.54 16.55
C PRO A 232 6.35 12.14 16.11
N VAL A 233 6.65 11.13 16.92
CA VAL A 233 6.07 9.79 16.81
C VAL A 233 4.68 9.86 17.46
N ALA A 234 3.73 10.47 16.76
CA ALA A 234 2.37 10.59 17.26
C ALA A 234 1.61 9.30 16.93
N SER A 235 0.96 8.70 17.92
CA SER A 235 0.09 7.52 17.77
C SER A 235 -1.18 7.82 16.95
N SER A 236 -1.55 9.09 16.87
CA SER A 236 -2.58 9.62 15.98
C SER A 236 -2.03 10.81 15.20
N ALA A 237 -2.42 10.92 13.93
CA ALA A 237 -2.05 12.03 13.07
C ALA A 237 -3.29 12.78 12.62
N GLN A 238 -3.16 14.10 12.51
CA GLN A 238 -4.11 14.92 11.76
C GLN A 238 -3.81 14.77 10.27
N VAL A 239 -4.71 14.11 9.56
CA VAL A 239 -4.56 13.75 8.15
C VAL A 239 -5.61 14.49 7.33
N PRO A 240 -5.23 15.16 6.23
CA PRO A 240 -6.22 15.70 5.30
C PRO A 240 -7.22 14.63 4.87
N ALA A 241 -8.52 14.89 5.06
CA ALA A 241 -9.59 13.94 4.74
C ALA A 241 -9.48 13.44 3.29
N THR A 242 -9.06 14.30 2.37
CA THR A 242 -8.91 13.95 0.95
C THR A 242 -7.91 12.83 0.72
N ILE A 243 -6.74 12.83 1.38
CA ILE A 243 -5.75 11.75 1.19
C ILE A 243 -6.07 10.51 2.02
N ALA A 244 -6.71 10.69 3.17
CA ALA A 244 -7.23 9.58 3.97
C ALA A 244 -8.31 8.80 3.20
N LEU A 245 -9.27 9.50 2.58
CA LEU A 245 -10.31 8.92 1.74
C LEU A 245 -9.70 8.18 0.53
N ALA A 246 -8.74 8.78 -0.17
CA ALA A 246 -8.06 8.12 -1.29
C ALA A 246 -7.32 6.85 -0.88
N THR A 247 -6.55 6.93 0.22
CA THR A 247 -5.81 5.79 0.79
C THR A 247 -6.76 4.65 1.16
N HIS A 248 -7.80 4.97 1.94
CA HIS A 248 -8.72 3.95 2.43
C HIS A 248 -9.66 3.43 1.34
N ARG A 249 -9.99 4.22 0.32
CA ARG A 249 -10.69 3.72 -0.86
C ARG A 249 -9.95 2.54 -1.48
N SER A 250 -8.64 2.68 -1.70
CA SER A 250 -7.77 1.59 -2.17
C SER A 250 -7.75 0.42 -1.17
N ASN A 251 -7.64 0.69 0.13
CA ASN A 251 -7.60 -0.36 1.16
C ASN A 251 -8.90 -1.20 1.21
N PHE A 252 -10.07 -0.56 1.18
CA PHE A 252 -11.35 -1.25 1.18
C PHE A 252 -11.63 -1.98 -0.14
N ILE A 253 -11.14 -1.49 -1.28
CA ILE A 253 -11.17 -2.24 -2.54
C ILE A 253 -10.35 -3.52 -2.43
N LEU A 254 -9.12 -3.44 -1.90
CA LEU A 254 -8.24 -4.59 -1.73
C LEU A 254 -8.81 -5.62 -0.75
N MET A 255 -9.52 -5.15 0.28
CA MET A 255 -10.25 -6.00 1.23
C MET A 255 -11.59 -6.50 0.68
N ASP A 256 -11.94 -6.26 -0.58
CA ASP A 256 -13.24 -6.62 -1.18
C ASP A 256 -14.45 -6.11 -0.38
N ALA A 257 -14.32 -4.92 0.21
CA ALA A 257 -15.38 -4.18 0.88
C ALA A 257 -15.89 -3.06 -0.04
N LEU A 258 -16.29 -3.44 -1.27
CA LEU A 258 -16.65 -2.50 -2.32
C LEU A 258 -17.77 -1.51 -1.93
N PRO A 259 -18.79 -1.88 -1.13
CA PRO A 259 -19.78 -0.92 -0.65
C PRO A 259 -19.17 0.26 0.11
N VAL A 260 -18.13 0.04 0.92
CA VAL A 260 -17.42 1.13 1.61
C VAL A 260 -16.73 2.06 0.61
N ALA A 261 -16.08 1.49 -0.42
CA ALA A 261 -15.44 2.28 -1.47
C ALA A 261 -16.46 3.13 -2.24
N ARG A 262 -17.68 2.64 -2.49
CA ARG A 262 -18.77 3.40 -3.11
C ARG A 262 -19.25 4.56 -2.22
N TRP A 263 -19.34 4.35 -0.91
CA TRP A 263 -19.62 5.44 0.04
C TRP A 263 -18.52 6.50 0.02
N ILE A 264 -17.24 6.10 -0.08
CA ILE A 264 -16.12 7.04 -0.25
C ILE A 264 -16.23 7.80 -1.59
N ASP A 265 -16.62 7.13 -2.68
CA ASP A 265 -16.82 7.75 -3.99
C ASP A 265 -17.93 8.81 -3.95
N TRP A 266 -19.06 8.51 -3.30
CA TRP A 266 -20.11 9.49 -3.09
C TRP A 266 -19.65 10.66 -2.21
N VAL A 267 -18.96 10.36 -1.11
CA VAL A 267 -18.39 11.37 -0.21
C VAL A 267 -17.42 12.27 -0.97
N THR A 268 -16.59 11.74 -1.85
CA THR A 268 -15.63 12.55 -2.64
C THR A 268 -16.27 13.24 -3.85
N GLY A 269 -17.55 12.99 -4.13
CA GLY A 269 -18.27 13.54 -5.29
C GLY A 269 -17.92 12.86 -6.62
N ALA A 270 -17.26 11.70 -6.57
CA ALA A 270 -16.87 10.90 -7.74
C ALA A 270 -17.92 9.85 -8.14
N GLY A 271 -18.92 9.59 -7.29
CA GLY A 271 -19.97 8.62 -7.53
C GLY A 271 -21.35 9.07 -7.06
N ASP A 272 -22.37 8.33 -7.49
CA ASP A 272 -23.75 8.50 -7.03
C ASP A 272 -23.93 8.01 -5.59
N ILE A 273 -25.00 8.47 -4.95
CA ILE A 273 -25.36 7.97 -3.62
C ILE A 273 -25.63 6.45 -3.70
N PRO A 274 -24.99 5.62 -2.86
CA PRO A 274 -25.29 4.20 -2.84
C PRO A 274 -26.72 3.94 -2.38
N ASP A 275 -27.39 2.96 -3.00
CA ASP A 275 -28.75 2.51 -2.64
C ASP A 275 -28.77 1.67 -1.33
N ASP A 276 -27.63 1.49 -0.68
CA ASP A 276 -27.44 0.53 0.41
C ASP A 276 -27.86 1.12 1.77
N GLY A 277 -29.05 0.71 2.24
CA GLY A 277 -29.51 0.90 3.63
C GLY A 277 -29.06 -0.20 4.59
N GLU A 278 -28.56 -1.32 4.06
CA GLU A 278 -28.13 -2.48 4.85
C GLU A 278 -26.75 -2.26 5.50
N PRO A 279 -26.50 -2.87 6.68
CA PRO A 279 -25.18 -2.83 7.28
C PRO A 279 -24.15 -3.59 6.45
N ILE A 280 -22.95 -3.02 6.37
CA ILE A 280 -21.78 -3.69 5.82
C ILE A 280 -21.13 -4.50 6.94
N LEU A 281 -20.86 -5.78 6.68
CA LEU A 281 -20.42 -6.74 7.69
C LEU A 281 -18.91 -6.99 7.60
N PHE A 282 -18.25 -6.96 8.75
CA PHE A 282 -16.85 -7.31 8.90
C PHE A 282 -16.68 -8.44 9.91
N VAL A 283 -15.79 -9.38 9.58
CA VAL A 283 -15.42 -10.45 10.49
C VAL A 283 -14.22 -10.00 11.32
N ARG A 284 -14.36 -10.03 12.65
CA ARG A 284 -13.29 -9.73 13.60
C ARG A 284 -12.53 -11.00 13.94
N PHE A 285 -11.20 -10.95 13.91
CA PHE A 285 -10.37 -12.06 14.40
C PHE A 285 -9.05 -11.57 14.97
N LYS A 286 -8.42 -12.45 15.76
CA LYS A 286 -7.08 -12.20 16.31
C LYS A 286 -6.02 -12.91 15.48
N TYR A 287 -4.97 -12.19 15.14
CA TYR A 287 -3.84 -12.70 14.37
C TYR A 287 -2.56 -12.03 14.86
N ASP A 288 -1.53 -12.82 15.16
CA ASP A 288 -0.27 -12.35 15.77
C ASP A 288 -0.45 -11.40 16.98
N GLY A 289 -1.41 -11.71 17.85
CA GLY A 289 -1.70 -10.88 19.03
C GLY A 289 -2.45 -9.57 18.77
N ARG A 290 -2.63 -9.19 17.49
CA ARG A 290 -3.39 -8.01 17.05
C ARG A 290 -4.81 -8.41 16.65
N ALA A 291 -5.71 -7.42 16.62
CA ALA A 291 -7.09 -7.60 16.17
C ALA A 291 -7.27 -7.01 14.77
N PHE A 292 -7.93 -7.75 13.89
CA PHE A 292 -8.13 -7.40 12.50
C PHE A 292 -9.60 -7.56 12.10
N LEU A 293 -9.98 -6.78 11.08
CA LEU A 293 -11.24 -6.87 10.37
C LEU A 293 -10.98 -7.37 8.94
N ALA A 294 -11.83 -8.28 8.47
CA ALA A 294 -11.92 -8.68 7.07
C ALA A 294 -13.33 -8.44 6.55
N SER A 295 -13.47 -8.04 5.29
CA SER A 295 -14.78 -8.03 4.62
C SER A 295 -15.35 -9.45 4.61
N ILE A 296 -16.64 -9.60 4.91
CA ILE A 296 -17.29 -10.90 4.80
C ILE A 296 -17.27 -11.43 3.36
N ASP A 297 -17.37 -10.54 2.37
CA ASP A 297 -17.38 -10.89 0.95
C ASP A 297 -15.99 -11.40 0.49
N ALA A 298 -14.90 -10.79 0.99
CA ALA A 298 -13.53 -11.29 0.77
C ALA A 298 -13.34 -12.72 1.27
N LEU A 299 -14.13 -13.10 2.29
CA LEU A 299 -14.07 -14.42 2.87
C LEU A 299 -15.05 -15.42 2.24
N ALA A 300 -15.98 -14.96 1.41
CA ALA A 300 -16.99 -15.79 0.78
C ALA A 300 -17.05 -15.58 -0.75
N PRO A 301 -15.93 -15.74 -1.49
CA PRO A 301 -15.88 -15.46 -2.93
C PRO A 301 -16.82 -16.35 -3.76
N TYR A 302 -17.36 -17.42 -3.16
CA TYR A 302 -18.45 -18.20 -3.71
C TYR A 302 -19.50 -18.41 -2.62
N ARG A 303 -20.48 -17.50 -2.57
CA ARG A 303 -21.75 -17.68 -1.86
C ARG A 303 -22.31 -19.04 -2.26
N SER A 304 -22.19 -20.03 -1.38
CA SER A 304 -23.01 -21.23 -1.51
C SER A 304 -24.42 -20.79 -1.09
N PRO A 305 -25.46 -20.96 -1.91
CA PRO A 305 -26.84 -20.66 -1.50
C PRO A 305 -27.34 -21.55 -0.33
N LEU A 306 -26.48 -22.45 0.18
CA LEU A 306 -26.82 -23.47 1.17
C LEU A 306 -26.12 -23.29 2.53
N LEU A 307 -25.30 -22.26 2.73
CA LEU A 307 -24.66 -22.00 4.03
C LEU A 307 -24.89 -20.54 4.42
N TRP A 308 -25.69 -20.33 5.46
CA TRP A 308 -25.90 -19.01 6.03
C TRP A 308 -24.64 -18.59 6.81
N HIS A 309 -24.40 -17.27 6.95
CA HIS A 309 -23.17 -16.73 7.53
C HIS A 309 -22.85 -17.29 8.92
N ASP A 310 -23.88 -17.53 9.73
CA ASP A 310 -23.77 -18.09 11.07
C ASP A 310 -23.35 -19.56 11.04
N GLU A 311 -23.68 -20.30 9.98
CA GLU A 311 -23.41 -21.74 9.86
C GLU A 311 -21.99 -22.04 9.32
N PHE A 312 -21.37 -21.10 8.59
CA PHE A 312 -20.08 -21.36 7.96
C PHE A 312 -18.94 -21.49 8.96
N PHE A 313 -18.88 -20.61 9.97
CA PHE A 313 -17.78 -20.57 10.95
C PHE A 313 -18.03 -21.45 12.18
N ASP A 314 -19.29 -21.74 12.49
CA ASP A 314 -19.67 -22.73 13.51
C ASP A 314 -19.49 -24.17 13.02
N HIS A 315 -19.27 -24.36 11.72
CA HIS A 315 -19.02 -25.68 11.15
C HIS A 315 -17.66 -26.23 11.63
N PRO A 316 -17.59 -27.44 12.24
CA PRO A 316 -16.34 -28.00 12.76
C PRO A 316 -15.23 -28.20 11.70
N PHE A 317 -15.62 -28.17 10.42
CA PHE A 317 -14.72 -28.28 9.27
C PHE A 317 -14.64 -27.00 8.43
N TRP A 318 -14.99 -25.83 8.97
CA TRP A 318 -14.93 -24.55 8.24
C TRP A 318 -13.55 -24.31 7.60
N ARG A 319 -12.47 -24.68 8.32
CA ARG A 319 -11.10 -24.67 7.80
C ARG A 319 -10.91 -25.61 6.64
N TRP A 320 -11.42 -26.83 6.72
CA TRP A 320 -11.31 -27.79 5.63
C TRP A 320 -12.10 -27.32 4.41
N HIS A 321 -13.27 -26.70 4.58
CA HIS A 321 -14.02 -26.09 3.48
C HIS A 321 -13.28 -24.89 2.87
N TRP A 322 -12.57 -24.12 3.68
CA TRP A 322 -11.71 -23.04 3.21
C TRP A 322 -10.49 -23.57 2.45
N GLU A 323 -9.79 -24.53 3.03
CA GLU A 323 -8.59 -25.17 2.49
C GLU A 323 -8.89 -25.93 1.20
N THR A 324 -9.99 -26.70 1.13
CA THR A 324 -10.40 -27.39 -0.10
C THR A 324 -10.78 -26.43 -1.23
N ARG A 325 -11.29 -25.23 -0.90
CA ARG A 325 -11.53 -24.16 -1.89
C ARG A 325 -10.23 -23.47 -2.33
N ARG A 326 -9.23 -23.35 -1.43
CA ARG A 326 -7.84 -22.91 -1.73
C ARG A 326 -7.11 -23.80 -2.73
N PHE A 327 -7.53 -25.06 -2.88
CA PHE A 327 -6.97 -26.01 -3.86
C PHE A 327 -7.70 -26.02 -5.22
N ARG A 328 -8.89 -25.41 -5.33
CA ARG A 328 -9.67 -25.37 -6.59
C ARG A 328 -9.69 -24.00 -7.26
N ALA A 329 -9.52 -22.93 -6.50
CA ALA A 329 -9.28 -21.57 -6.98
C ALA A 329 -7.96 -21.07 -6.38
N SER A 330 -7.23 -20.20 -7.10
CA SER A 330 -5.97 -19.56 -6.68
C SER A 330 -5.96 -19.25 -5.17
N PRO A 331 -4.83 -19.47 -4.44
CA PRO A 331 -4.82 -19.33 -2.98
C PRO A 331 -5.26 -17.92 -2.58
N PHE A 332 -6.51 -17.80 -2.12
CA PHE A 332 -7.06 -16.60 -1.51
C PHE A 332 -6.23 -16.28 -0.29
N LEU A 333 -5.50 -15.16 -0.33
CA LEU A 333 -4.87 -14.65 0.87
C LEU A 333 -5.40 -13.22 1.07
N PRO A 334 -6.32 -13.03 2.02
CA PRO A 334 -7.12 -11.83 2.07
C PRO A 334 -6.29 -10.63 2.51
N PHE A 335 -6.59 -9.47 1.93
CA PHE A 335 -6.30 -8.23 2.60
C PHE A 335 -7.26 -8.06 3.77
N ILE A 336 -6.74 -7.52 4.86
CA ILE A 336 -7.45 -7.27 6.10
C ILE A 336 -7.02 -5.89 6.61
N MET A 337 -7.74 -5.33 7.57
CA MET A 337 -7.34 -4.08 8.21
C MET A 337 -7.21 -4.26 9.72
N GLU A 338 -6.17 -3.67 10.30
CA GLU A 338 -6.04 -3.57 11.75
C GLU A 338 -7.28 -2.86 12.31
N GLU A 339 -7.88 -3.45 13.34
CA GLU A 339 -9.20 -3.05 13.80
C GLU A 339 -9.24 -1.59 14.23
N THR A 340 -8.23 -1.12 14.94
CA THR A 340 -8.13 0.27 15.41
C THR A 340 -8.17 1.26 14.25
N ALA A 341 -7.45 0.98 13.17
CA ALA A 341 -7.40 1.82 11.96
C ALA A 341 -8.73 1.78 11.19
N ALA A 342 -9.29 0.58 10.98
CA ALA A 342 -10.57 0.44 10.29
C ALA A 342 -11.72 1.08 11.08
N PHE A 343 -11.76 0.87 12.39
CA PHE A 343 -12.80 1.42 13.27
C PHE A 343 -12.76 2.96 13.27
N ALA A 344 -11.58 3.56 13.50
CA ALA A 344 -11.43 5.00 13.50
C ALA A 344 -11.83 5.62 12.16
N PHE A 345 -11.42 5.01 11.04
CA PHE A 345 -11.79 5.51 9.72
C PHE A 345 -13.28 5.35 9.41
N LEU A 346 -13.90 4.20 9.72
CA LEU A 346 -15.34 3.98 9.47
C LEU A 346 -16.21 4.93 10.30
N GLN A 347 -15.81 5.24 11.54
CA GLN A 347 -16.47 6.27 12.35
C GLN A 347 -16.32 7.66 11.73
N ALA A 348 -15.11 8.04 11.31
CA ALA A 348 -14.88 9.29 10.60
C ALA A 348 -15.72 9.38 9.31
N LEU A 349 -15.77 8.30 8.53
CA LEU A 349 -16.55 8.21 7.31
C LEU A 349 -18.05 8.36 7.58
N THR A 350 -18.61 7.76 8.63
CA THR A 350 -20.00 8.01 9.04
C THR A 350 -20.25 9.49 9.32
N GLY A 351 -19.32 10.18 9.99
CA GLY A 351 -19.39 11.62 10.19
C GLY A 351 -19.45 12.39 8.87
N LEU A 352 -18.55 12.08 7.93
CA LEU A 352 -18.50 12.68 6.59
C LEU A 352 -19.78 12.42 5.78
N ILE A 353 -20.37 11.23 5.92
CA ILE A 353 -21.62 10.84 5.27
C ILE A 353 -22.79 11.66 5.79
N ARG A 354 -22.87 11.90 7.10
CA ARG A 354 -23.94 12.70 7.73
C ARG A 354 -23.90 14.16 7.31
N ILE A 355 -22.70 14.73 7.14
CA ILE A 355 -22.51 16.10 6.63
C ILE A 355 -22.84 16.16 5.13
N GLY A 356 -22.50 15.11 4.37
CA GLY A 356 -22.68 15.06 2.93
C GLY A 356 -21.63 15.87 2.15
N PRO A 357 -21.60 15.76 0.81
CA PRO A 357 -20.56 16.36 -0.03
C PRO A 357 -20.68 17.88 -0.21
N ARG A 358 -21.88 18.46 -0.04
CA ARG A 358 -22.14 19.89 -0.31
C ARG A 358 -21.84 20.82 0.86
N GLU A 359 -21.86 20.30 2.09
CA GLU A 359 -21.76 21.09 3.33
C GLU A 359 -20.36 20.98 3.97
N ARG A 360 -19.42 20.32 3.30
CA ARG A 360 -18.08 20.06 3.85
C ARG A 360 -17.16 21.27 3.78
N PRO A 361 -16.36 21.52 4.82
CA PRO A 361 -15.36 22.57 4.78
C PRO A 361 -14.27 22.22 3.74
N PRO A 362 -13.64 23.24 3.13
CA PRO A 362 -12.62 23.03 2.09
C PRO A 362 -11.33 22.37 2.62
N VAL A 363 -11.09 22.42 3.93
CA VAL A 363 -9.97 21.72 4.60
C VAL A 363 -10.53 21.00 5.82
N GLU A 364 -10.55 19.67 5.76
CA GLU A 364 -10.99 18.80 6.84
C GLU A 364 -9.83 17.89 7.25
N LEU A 365 -9.53 17.87 8.55
CA LEU A 365 -8.49 17.03 9.13
C LEU A 365 -9.15 15.91 9.93
N LEU A 366 -8.79 14.66 9.64
CA LEU A 366 -9.23 13.50 10.37
C LEU A 366 -8.14 13.10 11.37
N GLU A 367 -8.54 12.76 12.59
CA GLU A 367 -7.66 12.14 13.57
C GLU A 367 -7.67 10.63 13.34
N LEU A 368 -6.62 10.12 12.70
CA LEU A 368 -6.49 8.69 12.38
C LEU A 368 -5.25 8.11 13.05
N PRO A 369 -5.32 6.86 13.52
CA PRO A 369 -4.16 6.20 14.09
C PRO A 369 -3.08 5.99 13.01
N VAL A 370 -1.83 6.07 13.43
CA VAL A 370 -0.68 5.67 12.60
C VAL A 370 -0.10 4.42 13.25
N GLY A 371 -0.35 3.27 12.64
CA GLY A 371 0.05 1.97 13.17
C GLY A 371 1.55 1.70 12.99
N ASP A 372 2.01 0.63 13.65
CA ASP A 372 3.33 0.06 13.41
C ASP A 372 3.36 -0.68 12.08
N VAL A 373 4.56 -0.85 11.52
CA VAL A 373 4.77 -1.79 10.41
C VAL A 373 5.17 -3.16 10.95
N ALA A 374 4.72 -4.23 10.30
CA ALA A 374 5.16 -5.58 10.62
C ALA A 374 5.30 -6.43 9.35
N GLY A 375 6.18 -7.44 9.39
CA GLY A 375 6.33 -8.39 8.28
C GLY A 375 7.20 -7.93 7.12
N PHE A 376 7.90 -6.80 7.25
CA PHE A 376 8.97 -6.37 6.37
C PHE A 376 10.27 -6.85 7.01
N ASN A 377 10.90 -7.93 6.52
CA ASN A 377 12.06 -8.57 7.16
C ASN A 377 13.05 -7.53 7.73
N GLU A 378 13.05 -7.31 9.03
CA GLU A 378 13.48 -6.03 9.61
C GLU A 378 14.94 -5.70 9.29
N GLY A 379 15.13 -4.58 8.59
CA GLY A 379 16.42 -3.94 8.38
C GLY A 379 16.76 -3.02 9.54
N SER A 380 17.14 -3.57 10.69
CA SER A 380 17.91 -2.85 11.70
C SER A 380 18.78 -3.79 12.54
N GLY A 381 20.09 -3.72 12.32
CA GLY A 381 21.08 -3.83 13.39
C GLY A 381 21.52 -5.20 13.91
N GLU A 382 20.71 -6.26 13.85
CA GLU A 382 21.15 -7.59 14.32
C GLU A 382 20.75 -8.68 13.33
N ILE A 383 21.76 -9.40 12.82
CA ILE A 383 21.57 -10.64 12.06
C ILE A 383 21.13 -11.71 13.08
N GLY A 384 19.88 -11.61 13.51
CA GLY A 384 19.19 -12.68 14.19
C GLY A 384 18.83 -13.74 13.16
N PHE A 385 19.41 -14.92 13.27
CA PHE A 385 18.85 -16.11 12.65
C PHE A 385 17.34 -16.12 12.93
N ARG A 386 16.51 -16.29 11.88
CA ARG A 386 15.10 -16.65 12.04
C ARG A 386 15.05 -17.87 12.97
N THR A 387 14.76 -17.65 14.24
CA THR A 387 14.42 -18.75 15.13
C THR A 387 13.18 -19.42 14.56
N ALA A 388 13.11 -20.75 14.63
CA ALA A 388 12.05 -21.60 14.09
C ALA A 388 10.66 -21.40 14.76
N ARG A 389 10.28 -20.15 15.08
CA ARG A 389 9.24 -19.82 16.04
C ARG A 389 8.35 -18.62 15.69
N GLU A 390 8.45 -18.00 14.52
CA GLU A 390 7.43 -17.03 14.08
C GLU A 390 6.28 -17.77 13.38
N PRO A 391 5.09 -17.85 13.99
CA PRO A 391 4.02 -18.74 13.52
C PRO A 391 3.09 -18.11 12.47
N TYR A 392 3.30 -16.85 12.08
CA TYR A 392 2.42 -16.02 11.25
C TYR A 392 3.22 -15.30 10.15
N ASP A 393 2.75 -15.28 8.91
CA ASP A 393 3.36 -14.55 7.78
C ASP A 393 2.37 -13.53 7.23
N TYR A 394 2.67 -12.25 7.42
CA TYR A 394 1.83 -11.13 7.01
C TYR A 394 2.68 -9.90 6.67
N ALA A 395 2.08 -8.88 6.08
CA ALA A 395 2.68 -7.55 5.92
C ALA A 395 1.66 -6.49 6.32
N LEU A 396 1.92 -5.74 7.40
CA LEU A 396 1.04 -4.70 7.96
C LEU A 396 1.63 -3.31 7.72
N PHE A 397 0.88 -2.44 7.06
CA PHE A 397 1.27 -1.06 6.76
C PHE A 397 0.72 -0.08 7.80
N ARG A 398 1.33 1.11 7.89
CA ARG A 398 0.98 2.12 8.92
C ARG A 398 -0.43 2.70 8.80
N ASP A 399 -1.06 2.58 7.63
CA ASP A 399 -2.46 2.94 7.39
C ASP A 399 -3.44 1.83 7.82
N GLY A 400 -2.93 0.78 8.46
CA GLY A 400 -3.69 -0.33 9.01
C GLY A 400 -3.99 -1.46 8.03
N LEU A 401 -3.76 -1.29 6.73
CA LEU A 401 -3.96 -2.40 5.78
C LEU A 401 -2.90 -3.48 6.02
N ALA A 402 -3.31 -4.74 6.02
CA ALA A 402 -2.42 -5.87 6.06
C ALA A 402 -2.77 -6.91 5.00
N LEU A 403 -1.76 -7.66 4.57
CA LEU A 403 -1.91 -8.86 3.74
C LEU A 403 -1.41 -10.05 4.52
N ILE A 404 -2.25 -11.06 4.74
CA ILE A 404 -1.86 -12.32 5.39
C ILE A 404 -1.51 -13.38 4.35
N SER A 405 -0.63 -14.31 4.72
CA SER A 405 -0.23 -15.46 3.89
C SER A 405 -0.80 -16.81 4.37
N ASP A 406 -1.25 -16.86 5.61
CA ASP A 406 -1.79 -18.03 6.27
C ASP A 406 -3.12 -17.73 6.96
N LEU A 407 -3.87 -18.79 7.23
CA LEU A 407 -5.20 -18.65 7.82
C LEU A 407 -5.09 -18.35 9.31
N PRO A 408 -6.02 -17.55 9.85
CA PRO A 408 -6.16 -17.40 11.29
C PRO A 408 -6.27 -18.76 11.98
N ARG A 409 -5.38 -18.99 12.95
CA ARG A 409 -5.34 -20.25 13.73
C ARG A 409 -6.46 -20.36 14.76
N ARG A 410 -7.34 -19.37 14.86
CA ARG A 410 -8.58 -19.42 15.65
C ARG A 410 -9.74 -19.00 14.74
N GLY A 411 -10.95 -19.47 15.06
CA GLY A 411 -12.15 -19.00 14.39
C GLY A 411 -12.34 -17.49 14.59
N PRO A 412 -13.23 -16.87 13.80
CA PRO A 412 -13.58 -15.48 14.03
C PRO A 412 -14.08 -15.28 15.46
N ALA A 413 -13.76 -14.12 16.01
CA ALA A 413 -14.15 -13.76 17.37
C ALA A 413 -15.56 -13.16 17.40
N ASP A 414 -15.93 -12.39 16.37
CA ASP A 414 -17.18 -11.63 16.33
C ASP A 414 -17.49 -11.11 14.90
N ILE A 415 -18.70 -10.63 14.68
CA ILE A 415 -19.13 -9.91 13.47
C ILE A 415 -19.42 -8.45 13.84
N LEU A 416 -18.66 -7.53 13.25
CA LEU A 416 -18.87 -6.10 13.35
C LEU A 416 -19.80 -5.62 12.23
N ARG A 417 -20.78 -4.79 12.56
CA ARG A 417 -21.70 -4.19 11.58
C ARG A 417 -21.42 -2.70 11.46
N TRP A 418 -21.29 -2.22 10.23
CA TRP A 418 -21.17 -0.80 9.94
C TRP A 418 -22.38 -0.31 9.16
N HIS A 419 -23.15 0.57 9.78
CA HIS A 419 -24.21 1.33 9.14
C HIS A 419 -23.65 2.67 8.66
N PRO A 420 -23.63 2.96 7.35
CA PRO A 420 -23.00 4.17 6.82
C PRO A 420 -23.48 5.47 7.48
N ARG A 421 -24.78 5.54 7.83
CA ARG A 421 -25.40 6.71 8.45
C ARG A 421 -25.49 6.63 9.98
N GLU A 422 -25.40 5.45 10.57
CA GLU A 422 -25.64 5.24 12.02
C GLU A 422 -24.34 5.02 12.79
N GLY A 423 -23.32 4.44 12.15
CA GLY A 423 -22.02 4.15 12.71
C GLY A 423 -21.78 2.66 12.85
N LEU A 424 -20.83 2.30 13.71
CA LEU A 424 -20.53 0.91 14.03
C LEU A 424 -21.41 0.41 15.18
N ASP A 425 -21.97 -0.79 15.03
CA ASP A 425 -22.65 -1.49 16.11
C ASP A 425 -21.62 -2.25 16.95
N GLY A 426 -21.53 -1.90 18.23
CA GLY A 426 -20.60 -2.51 19.19
C GLY A 426 -19.82 -1.47 19.98
N ALA A 427 -19.50 -1.78 21.23
CA ALA A 427 -18.65 -0.92 22.04
C ALA A 427 -17.27 -0.79 21.39
N ALA A 428 -16.72 0.43 21.37
CA ALA A 428 -15.34 0.66 20.97
C ALA A 428 -14.39 -0.23 21.81
N PRO A 429 -13.30 -0.76 21.23
CA PRO A 429 -12.32 -1.54 21.97
C PRO A 429 -11.68 -0.77 23.14
#